data_AF-A0A7X7P6L9-F1
#
_entry.id   AF-A0A7X7P6L9-F1
#
_cell.length_a   1.000
_cell.length_b   1.000
_cell.length_c   1.000
_cell.angle_alpha   90.00
_cell.angle_beta   90.00
_cell.angle_gamma   90.00
#
_symmetry.space_group_name_H-M   'P 1'
#
loop_
_entity.id
_entity.type
_entity.pdbx_description
1 polymer ?
#
loop_
_entity_poly.entity_id
_entity_poly.type
_entity_poly.pdbx_seq_one_letter_code
_entity_poly.pdbx_strand_id
1 'polypeptide(L)'
;TLLNPLKSKQMNKGLEQLSEEGATQLYQPLKSPVPIIGVVGELQFDVMQFRLSSEYGAEVQLDRIPAYGIRWVMGPETAVQSFANEYAMDCMFDKDNRLVCLFPNEYRLNLAVKNYESLTFSKTSST
;
A
#
# COMPACT_ATOMS: atom_id res chain seq x y z
N THR A 1 -7.29 -0.56 -11.07
CA THR A 1 -8.72 -0.51 -11.37
C THR A 1 -9.20 -1.82 -12.00
N LEU A 2 -10.33 -2.36 -11.54
CA LEU A 2 -10.90 -3.62 -12.05
C LEU A 2 -11.79 -3.35 -13.28
N LEU A 3 -11.63 -4.12 -14.37
CA LEU A 3 -12.41 -3.91 -15.59
C LEU A 3 -13.84 -4.48 -15.50
N ASN A 4 -14.02 -5.55 -14.72
CA ASN A 4 -15.33 -6.13 -14.44
C ASN A 4 -15.66 -6.09 -12.93
N PRO A 5 -16.55 -5.19 -12.47
CA PRO A 5 -16.88 -5.05 -11.05
C PRO A 5 -17.33 -6.34 -10.34
N LEU A 6 -17.91 -7.30 -11.07
CA LEU A 6 -18.36 -8.58 -10.52
C LEU A 6 -17.21 -9.50 -10.09
N LYS A 7 -15.97 -9.22 -10.50
CA LYS A 7 -14.77 -10.02 -10.21
C LYS A 7 -13.97 -9.53 -9.00
N SER A 8 -14.50 -8.59 -8.22
CA SER A 8 -13.79 -8.01 -7.07
C SER A 8 -13.33 -9.05 -6.05
N LYS A 9 -14.15 -10.06 -5.76
CA LYS A 9 -13.78 -11.16 -4.85
C LYS A 9 -12.61 -11.99 -5.38
N GLN A 10 -12.60 -12.29 -6.69
CA GLN A 10 -11.52 -13.03 -7.33
C GLN A 10 -10.22 -12.23 -7.36
N MET A 11 -10.32 -10.92 -7.66
CA MET A 11 -9.19 -10.00 -7.62
C MET A 11 -8.55 -9.97 -6.23
N ASN A 12 -9.35 -9.74 -5.18
CA ASN A 12 -8.83 -9.67 -3.81
C ASN A 12 -8.15 -10.98 -3.39
N LYS A 13 -8.78 -12.13 -3.67
CA LYS A 13 -8.19 -13.45 -3.39
C LYS A 13 -6.86 -13.66 -4.13
N GLY A 14 -6.79 -13.27 -5.40
CA GLY A 14 -5.55 -13.38 -6.18
C GLY A 14 -4.45 -12.48 -5.64
N LEU A 15 -4.77 -11.23 -5.30
CA LEU A 15 -3.81 -10.29 -4.70
C LEU A 15 -3.26 -10.76 -3.36
N GLU A 16 -4.12 -11.33 -2.51
CA GLU A 16 -3.71 -11.92 -1.22
C GLU A 16 -2.70 -13.06 -1.43
N GLN A 17 -3.03 -14.03 -2.30
CA GLN A 17 -2.16 -15.18 -2.56
C GLN A 17 -0.82 -14.76 -3.21
N LEU A 18 -0.85 -13.84 -4.17
CA LEU A 18 0.38 -13.30 -4.79
C LEU A 18 1.25 -12.53 -3.79
N SER A 19 0.62 -11.87 -2.80
CA SER A 19 1.34 -11.21 -1.72
C SER A 19 2.00 -12.20 -0.76
N GLU A 20 1.36 -13.35 -0.48
CA GLU A 20 1.91 -14.42 0.36
C GLU A 20 3.14 -15.09 -0.28
N GLU A 21 3.17 -15.19 -1.60
CA GLU A 21 4.32 -15.70 -2.36
C GLU A 21 5.53 -14.72 -2.34
N GLY A 22 5.37 -13.52 -1.78
CA GLY A 22 6.44 -12.53 -1.62
C GLY A 22 6.80 -11.76 -2.88
N ALA A 23 6.08 -11.98 -3.99
CA ALA A 23 6.29 -11.27 -5.26
C ALA A 23 5.85 -9.80 -5.21
N THR A 24 4.83 -9.50 -4.40
CA THR A 24 4.18 -8.20 -4.28
C THR A 24 3.88 -7.86 -2.83
N GLN A 25 3.83 -6.58 -2.50
CA GLN A 25 3.29 -6.09 -1.24
C GLN A 25 1.89 -5.52 -1.47
N LEU A 26 0.92 -5.97 -0.69
CA LEU A 26 -0.45 -5.47 -0.73
C LEU A 26 -0.68 -4.43 0.36
N TYR A 27 -1.27 -3.30 -0.01
CA TYR A 27 -1.63 -2.23 0.91
C TYR A 27 -3.10 -1.85 0.76
N GLN A 28 -3.78 -1.63 1.89
CA GLN A 28 -5.19 -1.26 1.98
C GLN A 28 -5.32 0.20 2.40
N PRO A 29 -5.69 1.13 1.50
CA PRO A 29 -5.82 2.54 1.85
C PRO A 29 -6.90 2.79 2.90
N LEU A 30 -6.68 3.78 3.78
CA LEU A 30 -7.67 4.12 4.81
C LEU A 30 -8.96 4.74 4.26
N LYS A 31 -8.88 5.33 3.06
CA LYS A 31 -9.96 6.12 2.45
C LYS A 31 -10.37 5.65 1.05
N SER A 32 -9.84 4.52 0.58
CA SER A 32 -10.19 3.95 -0.72
C SER A 32 -10.36 2.43 -0.62
N PRO A 33 -11.40 1.84 -1.22
CA PRO A 33 -11.58 0.39 -1.27
C PRO A 33 -10.68 -0.28 -2.33
N VAL A 34 -9.96 0.50 -3.14
CA VAL A 34 -9.07 -0.02 -4.17
C VAL A 34 -7.70 -0.30 -3.54
N PRO A 35 -7.22 -1.55 -3.53
CA PRO A 35 -5.92 -1.87 -2.97
C PRO A 35 -4.78 -1.25 -3.79
N ILE A 36 -3.68 -0.94 -3.11
CA ILE A 36 -2.43 -0.49 -3.71
C ILE A 36 -1.42 -1.64 -3.66
N ILE A 37 -0.62 -1.78 -4.71
CA ILE A 37 0.38 -2.85 -4.82
C ILE A 37 1.76 -2.21 -4.94
N GLY A 38 2.68 -2.63 -4.08
CA GLY A 38 4.10 -2.29 -4.17
C GLY A 38 4.91 -3.47 -4.71
N VAL A 39 5.88 -3.19 -5.58
CA VAL A 39 6.81 -4.20 -6.11
C VAL A 39 8.23 -3.64 -6.13
N VAL A 40 9.22 -4.54 -6.06
CA VAL A 40 10.65 -4.16 -6.11
C VAL A 40 11.12 -3.91 -7.55
N GLY A 41 10.43 -4.45 -8.57
CA GLY A 41 10.79 -4.25 -9.97
C GLY A 41 9.56 -4.22 -10.89
N GLU A 42 9.61 -3.41 -11.95
CA GLU A 42 8.45 -3.14 -12.81
C GLU A 42 7.85 -4.39 -13.46
N LEU A 43 8.66 -5.39 -13.80
CA LEU A 43 8.19 -6.65 -14.41
C LEU A 43 7.18 -7.40 -13.52
N GLN A 44 7.25 -7.23 -12.19
CA GLN A 44 6.31 -7.88 -11.27
C GLN A 44 4.88 -7.37 -11.45
N PHE A 45 4.69 -6.15 -11.97
CA PHE A 45 3.36 -5.64 -12.31
C PHE A 45 2.73 -6.41 -13.48
N ASP A 46 3.51 -6.72 -14.52
CA ASP A 46 3.03 -7.45 -15.69
C ASP A 46 2.73 -8.91 -15.34
N VAL A 47 3.62 -9.55 -14.56
CA VAL A 47 3.41 -10.91 -14.06
C VAL A 47 2.15 -11.00 -13.21
N MET A 48 1.93 -10.05 -12.30
CA MET A 48 0.73 -10.02 -11.46
C MET A 48 -0.55 -9.82 -12.28
N GLN A 49 -0.57 -8.87 -13.23
CA GLN A 49 -1.74 -8.66 -14.11
C GLN A 49 -2.07 -9.92 -14.91
N PHE A 50 -1.04 -10.57 -15.49
CA PHE A 50 -1.22 -11.82 -16.23
C PHE A 50 -1.81 -12.91 -15.34
N ARG A 51 -1.25 -13.14 -14.14
CA ARG A 51 -1.73 -14.17 -13.20
C ARG A 51 -3.15 -13.91 -12.71
N LEU A 52 -3.50 -12.66 -12.39
CA LEU A 52 -4.87 -12.30 -12.00
C LEU A 52 -5.89 -12.63 -13.10
N SER A 53 -5.54 -12.37 -14.36
CA SER A 53 -6.38 -12.74 -15.50
C SER A 53 -6.43 -14.26 -15.70
N SER A 54 -5.28 -14.93 -15.73
CA SER A 54 -5.19 -16.36 -16.09
C SER A 54 -5.67 -17.32 -15.00
N GLU A 55 -5.33 -17.06 -13.73
CA GLU A 55 -5.63 -17.95 -12.60
C GLU A 55 -6.96 -17.61 -11.93
N TYR A 56 -7.36 -16.34 -11.94
CA TYR A 56 -8.53 -15.85 -11.20
C TYR A 56 -9.64 -15.26 -12.09
N GLY A 57 -9.38 -15.11 -13.40
CA GLY A 57 -10.33 -14.50 -14.33
C GLY A 57 -10.66 -13.04 -13.98
N ALA A 58 -9.70 -12.34 -13.36
CA ALA A 58 -9.84 -10.96 -12.90
C ALA A 58 -8.91 -10.06 -13.73
N GLU A 59 -9.46 -9.42 -14.75
CA GLU A 59 -8.73 -8.44 -15.56
C GLU A 59 -8.68 -7.08 -14.86
N VAL A 60 -7.47 -6.58 -14.66
CA VAL A 60 -7.22 -5.30 -13.98
C VAL A 60 -6.36 -4.41 -14.88
N GLN A 61 -6.53 -3.11 -14.71
CA GLN A 61 -5.65 -2.08 -15.22
C GLN A 61 -4.90 -1.45 -14.05
N LEU A 62 -3.60 -1.20 -14.21
CA LEU A 62 -2.79 -0.56 -13.18
C LEU A 62 -2.69 0.94 -13.40
N ASP A 63 -2.92 1.70 -12.33
CA ASP A 63 -2.76 3.15 -12.30
C ASP A 63 -1.54 3.45 -11.42
N ARG A 64 -0.53 4.12 -11.99
CA ARG A 64 0.69 4.48 -11.25
C ARG A 64 0.39 5.62 -10.29
N ILE A 65 0.76 5.44 -9.03
CA ILE A 65 0.65 6.49 -8.01
C ILE A 65 2.02 7.19 -7.91
N PRO A 66 2.10 8.50 -8.15
CA PRO A 66 3.34 9.24 -7.96
C PRO A 66 3.70 9.26 -6.48
N ALA A 67 4.90 8.78 -6.16
CA ALA A 67 5.41 8.74 -4.81
C ALA A 67 6.92 8.99 -4.81
N TYR A 68 7.39 9.76 -3.83
CA TYR A 68 8.80 9.75 -3.45
C TYR A 68 9.14 8.46 -2.68
N GLY A 69 8.17 7.96 -1.91
CA GLY A 69 8.23 6.63 -1.32
C GLY A 69 7.20 6.47 -0.22
N ILE A 70 7.14 5.26 0.33
CA ILE A 70 6.30 4.92 1.49
C ILE A 70 7.16 4.80 2.75
N ARG A 71 6.54 5.00 3.91
CA ARG A 71 7.17 4.73 5.21
C ARG A 71 6.21 3.97 6.12
N TRP A 72 6.73 2.98 6.84
CA TRP A 72 6.05 2.43 8.01
C TRP A 72 6.11 3.46 9.13
N VAL A 73 4.96 3.76 9.73
CA VAL A 73 4.82 4.75 10.81
C VAL A 73 4.60 4.00 12.11
N MET A 74 5.53 4.17 13.04
CA MET A 74 5.57 3.41 14.29
C MET A 74 5.74 4.34 15.48
N GLY A 75 5.22 3.97 16.64
CA GLY A 75 5.33 4.77 17.86
C GLY A 75 4.18 4.49 18.81
N PRO A 76 3.93 5.38 19.79
CA PRO A 76 2.79 5.26 20.68
C PRO A 76 1.47 5.22 19.90
N GLU A 77 0.57 4.30 20.26
CA GLU A 77 -0.68 4.03 19.53
C GLU A 77 -1.52 5.30 19.31
N THR A 78 -1.66 6.14 20.34
CA THR A 78 -2.41 7.39 20.26
C THR A 78 -1.82 8.39 19.27
N ALA A 79 -0.48 8.46 19.17
CA ALA A 79 0.22 9.31 18.21
C ALA A 79 0.07 8.78 16.78
N VAL A 80 0.19 7.45 16.61
CA VAL A 80 -0.03 6.79 15.31
C VAL A 80 -1.46 7.02 14.81
N GLN A 81 -2.46 6.88 15.69
CA GLN A 81 -3.86 7.12 15.33
C GLN A 81 -4.12 8.59 14.97
N SER A 82 -3.54 9.53 15.72
CA SER A 82 -3.63 10.96 15.38
C SER A 82 -3.03 11.25 14.00
N PHE A 83 -1.84 10.71 13.73
CA PHE A 83 -1.18 10.83 12.44
C PHE A 83 -2.01 10.22 11.30
N ALA A 84 -2.54 9.00 11.50
CA ALA A 84 -3.38 8.31 10.53
C ALA A 84 -4.64 9.12 10.18
N ASN A 85 -5.22 9.82 11.15
CA ASN A 85 -6.39 10.67 10.93
C ASN A 85 -6.05 11.92 10.11
N GLU A 86 -4.93 12.57 10.39
CA GLU A 86 -4.50 13.78 9.66
C GLU A 86 -4.02 13.45 8.22
N TYR A 87 -3.31 12.34 8.05
CA TYR A 87 -2.72 11.91 6.76
C TYR A 87 -3.56 10.82 6.07
N ALA A 88 -4.85 10.71 6.40
CA ALA A 88 -5.68 9.57 6.03
C ALA A 88 -5.77 9.29 4.52
N MET A 89 -5.61 10.31 3.68
CA MET A 89 -5.63 10.16 2.22
C MET A 89 -4.39 9.48 1.67
N ASP A 90 -3.25 9.62 2.36
CA ASP A 90 -1.95 9.09 1.95
C ASP A 90 -1.58 7.82 2.72
N CYS A 91 -2.33 7.47 3.75
CA CYS A 91 -2.09 6.33 4.62
C CYS A 91 -2.88 5.08 4.21
N MET A 92 -2.29 3.93 4.52
CA MET A 92 -2.75 2.59 4.20
C MET A 92 -2.27 1.61 5.27
N PHE A 93 -2.85 0.41 5.30
CA PHE A 93 -2.36 -0.70 6.10
C PHE A 93 -1.65 -1.73 5.24
N ASP A 94 -0.54 -2.27 5.71
CA ASP A 94 0.05 -3.48 5.13
C ASP A 94 -0.71 -4.75 5.59
N LYS A 95 -0.27 -5.90 5.09
CA LYS A 95 -0.85 -7.21 5.44
C LYS A 95 -0.81 -7.55 6.93
N ASP A 96 0.10 -6.96 7.70
CA ASP A 96 0.28 -7.19 9.14
C ASP A 96 -0.43 -6.09 9.96
N ASN A 97 -1.35 -5.34 9.33
CA ASN A 97 -2.13 -4.25 9.90
C ASN A 97 -1.27 -3.10 10.48
N ARG A 98 -0.10 -2.86 9.89
CA ARG A 98 0.79 -1.76 10.28
C ARG A 98 0.53 -0.54 9.41
N LEU A 99 0.56 0.64 10.02
CA LEU A 99 0.34 1.89 9.30
C LEU A 99 1.52 2.17 8.37
N VAL A 100 1.21 2.36 7.09
CA VAL A 100 2.15 2.77 6.04
C VAL A 100 1.59 4.03 5.41
N CYS A 101 2.43 5.03 5.17
CA CYS A 101 1.98 6.26 4.52
C CYS A 101 2.89 6.63 3.36
N LEU A 102 2.26 7.05 2.27
CA LEU A 102 2.90 7.51 1.05
C LEU A 102 3.29 8.97 1.20
N PHE A 103 4.50 9.30 0.75
CA PHE A 103 4.97 10.68 0.69
C PHE A 103 5.22 11.04 -0.77
N PRO A 104 4.61 12.13 -1.28
CA PRO A 104 4.79 12.54 -2.66
C PRO A 104 6.16 13.18 -2.92
N ASN A 105 6.81 13.72 -1.89
CA ASN A 105 8.14 14.32 -1.96
C ASN A 105 8.85 14.29 -0.59
N GLU A 106 10.16 14.56 -0.60
CA GLU A 106 11.00 14.57 0.60
C GLU A 106 10.58 15.64 1.62
N TYR A 107 10.17 16.82 1.15
CA TYR A 107 9.72 17.91 2.04
C TYR A 107 8.53 17.49 2.91
N ARG A 108 7.53 16.81 2.34
CA ARG A 108 6.36 16.30 3.08
C ARG A 108 6.75 15.27 4.13
N LEU A 109 7.72 14.40 3.82
CA LEU A 109 8.27 13.47 4.80
C LEU A 109 8.96 14.20 5.95
N ASN A 110 9.83 15.17 5.64
CA ASN A 110 10.56 15.92 6.66
C ASN A 110 9.62 16.74 7.57
N LEU A 111 8.55 17.29 7.00
CA LEU A 111 7.52 18.00 7.77
C LEU A 111 6.78 17.06 8.74
N ALA A 112 6.42 15.85 8.28
CA ALA A 112 5.80 14.84 9.13
C ALA A 112 6.73 14.43 10.29
N VAL A 113 8.01 14.15 10.00
CA VAL A 113 9.03 13.81 11.02
C VAL A 113 9.16 14.93 12.07
N LYS A 114 9.16 16.19 11.63
CA LYS A 114 9.25 17.34 12.53
C LYS A 114 8.00 17.52 13.40
N ASN A 115 6.81 17.34 12.82
CA ASN A 115 5.56 17.57 13.55
C ASN A 115 5.20 16.40 14.49
N TYR A 116 5.75 15.23 14.23
CA TYR A 116 5.47 13.99 14.95
C TYR A 116 6.75 13.35 15.48
N GLU A 117 7.46 14.06 16.34
CA GLU A 117 8.77 13.64 16.88
C GLU A 117 8.74 12.32 17.67
N SER A 118 7.57 11.94 18.20
CA SER A 118 7.37 10.65 18.89
C SER A 118 7.15 9.47 17.96
N LEU A 119 7.05 9.71 16.65
CA LEU A 119 6.86 8.67 15.63
C LEU A 119 8.17 8.40 14.86
N THR A 120 8.35 7.15 14.48
CA THR A 120 9.41 6.68 13.60
C THR A 120 8.85 6.39 12.21
N PHE A 121 9.56 6.86 11.18
CA PHE A 121 9.19 6.69 9.77
C PHE A 121 10.21 5.77 9.07
N SER A 122 9.95 4.46 9.06
CA SER A 122 10.88 3.44 8.55
C SER A 122 10.73 3.18 7.05
N LYS A 123 11.83 2.89 6.36
CA LYS A 123 11.85 2.44 4.96
C LYS A 123 11.55 0.94 4.81
N THR A 124 11.52 0.19 5.90
CA THR A 124 11.36 -1.28 5.92
C THR A 124 10.39 -1.70 7.01
N SER A 125 9.65 -2.78 6.78
CA SER A 125 8.74 -3.39 7.75
C SER A 125 9.44 -4.21 8.85
N SER A 126 10.75 -4.45 8.72
CA SER A 126 11.53 -5.36 9.57
C SER A 126 12.01 -4.78 10.90
N THR A 127 11.56 -3.60 11.28
CA THR A 127 12.01 -2.90 12.49
C THR A 127 10.93 -2.89 13.55
#